data_AF-A0A7X6SRY6-F1
#
_entry.id   AF-A0A7X6SRY6-F1
#
_cell.length_a   1.000
_cell.length_b   1.000
_cell.length_c   1.000
_cell.angle_alpha   90.00
_cell.angle_beta   90.00
_cell.angle_gamma   90.00
#
_symmetry.space_group_name_H-M   'P 1'
#
loop_
_entity.id
_entity.type
_entity.pdbx_description
1 polymer ?
#
loop_
_entity_poly.entity_id
_entity_poly.type
_entity_poly.pdbx_seq_one_letter_code
_entity_poly.pdbx_strand_id
1 'polypeptide(L)'
;MKRNQLLILTLSVLLSGCGSSKKQFERGNYDAAVTSAVKQLRKKPDDTKQITTLERSYTIANEQDLERVRFLKMEGNPRNYDEIYQIYLRLNDRQSLVRTVLPLRSGSRTIDFPYEDY
;
A
#
# COMPACT_ATOMS: atom_id res chain seq x y z
N MET A 1 28.68 4.53 -29.67
CA MET A 1 27.93 5.37 -28.71
C MET A 1 26.53 4.86 -28.42
N LYS A 2 25.72 4.47 -29.43
CA LYS A 2 24.35 3.95 -29.25
C LYS A 2 24.22 2.68 -28.38
N ARG A 3 25.21 1.77 -28.41
CA ARG A 3 25.20 0.52 -27.61
C ARG A 3 25.39 0.74 -26.10
N ASN A 4 26.20 1.73 -25.70
CA ASN A 4 26.34 2.12 -24.29
C ASN A 4 25.11 2.88 -23.78
N GLN A 5 24.44 3.65 -24.64
CA GLN A 5 23.19 4.34 -24.28
C GLN A 5 22.06 3.34 -23.96
N LEU A 6 21.98 2.24 -24.72
CA LEU A 6 21.01 1.16 -24.43
C LEU A 6 21.30 0.48 -23.07
N LEU A 7 22.57 0.23 -22.76
CA LEU A 7 23.00 -0.37 -21.49
C LEU A 7 22.72 0.53 -20.28
N ILE A 8 22.95 1.83 -20.40
CA ILE A 8 22.65 2.82 -19.35
C ILE A 8 21.14 2.91 -19.12
N LEU A 9 20.34 2.90 -20.20
CA LEU A 9 18.88 2.90 -20.11
C LEU A 9 18.36 1.64 -19.40
N THR A 10 18.85 0.46 -19.75
CA THR A 10 18.46 -0.81 -19.10
C THR A 10 18.88 -0.86 -17.62
N LEU A 11 20.04 -0.29 -17.26
CA LEU A 11 20.51 -0.26 -15.86
C LEU A 11 19.70 0.70 -14.98
N SER A 12 19.22 1.81 -15.55
CA SER A 12 18.38 2.78 -14.83
C SER A 12 16.98 2.24 -14.49
N VAL A 13 16.39 1.42 -15.37
CA VAL A 13 15.11 0.74 -15.11
C VAL A 13 15.24 -0.28 -13.97
N LEU A 14 16.37 -0.97 -13.85
CA LEU A 14 16.61 -1.94 -12.76
C LEU A 14 16.74 -1.28 -11.38
N LEU A 15 17.24 -0.03 -11.31
CA LEU A 15 17.37 0.72 -10.05
C LEU A 15 16.06 1.33 -9.56
N SER A 16 14.99 1.25 -10.35
CA SER A 16 13.65 1.75 -9.98
C SER A 16 12.89 0.79 -9.04
N GLY A 17 13.39 -0.44 -8.86
CA GLY A 17 12.67 -1.58 -8.27
C GLY A 17 12.52 -1.64 -6.75
N CYS A 18 13.01 -0.65 -6.01
CA CYS A 18 12.77 -0.51 -4.57
C CYS A 18 12.58 0.96 -4.21
N GLY A 19 11.44 1.53 -4.62
CA GLY A 19 11.02 2.81 -4.05
C GLY A 19 10.95 2.67 -2.53
N SER A 20 11.66 3.53 -1.80
CA SER A 20 11.55 3.59 -0.34
C SER A 20 10.07 3.76 0.04
N SER A 21 9.55 2.87 0.88
CA SER A 21 8.18 2.93 1.42
C SER A 21 7.88 4.29 2.02
N LYS A 22 8.83 4.86 2.78
CA LYS A 22 8.75 6.21 3.33
C LYS A 22 8.61 7.29 2.25
N LYS A 23 9.37 7.18 1.15
CA LYS A 23 9.29 8.14 0.03
C LYS A 23 7.94 8.07 -0.69
N GLN A 24 7.37 6.87 -0.83
CA GLN A 24 6.01 6.71 -1.39
C GLN A 24 4.96 7.33 -0.45
N PHE A 25 5.10 7.09 0.86
CA PHE A 25 4.24 7.70 1.88
C PHE A 25 4.29 9.22 1.84
N GLU A 26 5.49 9.82 1.85
CA GLU A 26 5.68 11.28 1.79
C GLU A 26 5.13 11.92 0.51
N ARG A 27 4.99 11.14 -0.56
CA ARG A 27 4.39 11.58 -1.84
C ARG A 27 2.87 11.38 -1.90
N GLY A 28 2.26 10.83 -0.85
CA GLY A 28 0.83 10.48 -0.84
C GLY A 28 0.49 9.19 -1.60
N ASN A 29 1.49 8.43 -2.06
CA ASN A 29 1.29 7.16 -2.76
C ASN A 29 1.13 6.01 -1.76
N TYR A 30 0.04 6.01 -0.99
CA TYR A 30 -0.11 5.13 0.17
C TYR A 30 -0.17 3.64 -0.20
N ASP A 31 -0.83 3.24 -1.29
CA ASP A 31 -0.82 1.85 -1.76
C ASP A 31 0.58 1.33 -2.11
N ALA A 32 1.38 2.18 -2.77
CA ALA A 32 2.76 1.86 -3.08
C ALA A 32 3.63 1.79 -1.81
N ALA A 33 3.33 2.64 -0.81
CA ALA A 33 3.98 2.61 0.49
C ALA A 33 3.67 1.30 1.25
N VAL A 34 2.41 0.88 1.29
CA VAL A 34 1.96 -0.40 1.86
C VAL A 34 2.71 -1.54 1.19
N THR A 35 2.66 -1.62 -0.15
CA THR A 35 3.30 -2.71 -0.90
C THR A 35 4.81 -2.78 -0.64
N SER A 36 5.47 -1.62 -0.62
CA SER A 36 6.91 -1.54 -0.39
C SER A 36 7.29 -1.87 1.06
N ALA A 37 6.45 -1.50 2.03
CA ALA A 37 6.67 -1.80 3.44
C ALA A 37 6.46 -3.30 3.72
N VAL A 38 5.38 -3.91 3.22
CA VAL A 38 5.12 -5.36 3.32
C VAL A 38 6.28 -6.16 2.73
N LYS A 39 6.77 -5.78 1.54
CA LYS A 39 7.94 -6.43 0.90
C LYS A 39 9.19 -6.39 1.78
N GLN A 40 9.42 -5.29 2.50
CA GLN A 40 10.56 -5.16 3.40
C GLN A 40 10.36 -5.92 4.71
N LEU A 41 9.14 -5.91 5.26
CA LEU A 41 8.78 -6.63 6.49
C LEU A 41 8.83 -8.14 6.32
N ARG A 42 8.51 -8.67 5.14
CA ARG A 42 8.75 -10.10 4.83
C ARG A 42 10.23 -10.51 4.96
N LYS A 43 11.16 -9.56 4.79
CA LYS A 43 12.61 -9.80 4.95
C LYS A 43 13.09 -9.51 6.37
N LYS A 44 12.58 -8.43 6.97
CA LYS A 44 12.94 -7.97 8.30
C LYS A 44 11.67 -7.59 9.09
N PRO A 45 11.00 -8.55 9.75
CA PRO A 45 9.70 -8.34 10.39
C PRO A 45 9.71 -7.36 11.57
N ASP A 46 10.88 -7.13 12.17
CA ASP A 46 11.10 -6.25 13.32
C ASP A 46 11.57 -4.83 12.92
N ASP A 47 11.58 -4.50 11.62
CA ASP A 47 11.95 -3.16 11.16
C ASP A 47 10.87 -2.13 11.53
N THR A 48 11.07 -1.48 12.67
CA THR A 48 10.13 -0.50 13.23
C THR A 48 9.79 0.64 12.27
N LYS A 49 10.71 1.06 11.38
CA LYS A 49 10.43 2.11 10.39
C LYS A 49 9.43 1.62 9.34
N GLN A 50 9.57 0.36 8.91
CA GLN A 50 8.65 -0.25 7.95
C GLN A 50 7.31 -0.54 8.60
N ILE A 51 7.30 -0.99 9.85
CA ILE A 51 6.07 -1.19 10.63
C ILE A 51 5.30 0.14 10.74
N THR A 52 5.95 1.23 11.15
CA THR A 52 5.29 2.55 11.24
C THR A 52 4.81 3.05 9.89
N THR A 53 5.58 2.83 8.82
CA THR A 53 5.17 3.25 7.47
C THR A 53 3.96 2.45 7.00
N LEU A 54 3.96 1.13 7.21
CA LEU A 54 2.84 0.25 6.90
C LEU A 54 1.58 0.67 7.67
N GLU A 55 1.70 0.85 8.99
CA GLU A 55 0.57 1.24 9.85
C GLU A 55 -0.08 2.52 9.35
N ARG A 56 0.71 3.58 9.14
CA ARG A 56 0.18 4.87 8.69
C ARG A 56 -0.38 4.82 7.27
N SER A 57 0.31 4.17 6.34
CA SER A 57 -0.13 4.11 4.93
C SER A 57 -1.38 3.24 4.75
N TYR A 58 -1.49 2.11 5.47
CA TYR A 58 -2.66 1.24 5.44
C TYR A 58 -3.90 1.96 5.98
N THR A 59 -3.78 2.63 7.13
CA THR A 59 -4.88 3.41 7.73
C THR A 59 -5.36 4.50 6.78
N ILE A 60 -4.46 5.35 6.28
CA ILE A 60 -4.85 6.48 5.42
C ILE A 60 -5.47 5.99 4.10
N ALA A 61 -4.88 4.98 3.46
CA ALA A 61 -5.43 4.45 2.20
C ALA A 61 -6.85 3.88 2.39
N ASN A 62 -7.07 3.14 3.48
CA ASN A 62 -8.40 2.61 3.80
C ASN A 62 -9.41 3.71 4.10
N GLU A 63 -9.02 4.73 4.88
CA GLU A 63 -9.88 5.88 5.18
C GLU A 63 -10.31 6.61 3.91
N GLN A 64 -9.38 6.88 2.99
CA GLN A 64 -9.65 7.55 1.72
C GLN A 64 -10.61 6.76 0.83
N ASP A 65 -10.36 5.45 0.66
CA ASP A 65 -11.22 4.57 -0.13
C ASP A 65 -12.63 4.47 0.49
N LEU A 66 -12.73 4.29 1.81
CA LEU A 66 -14.02 4.19 2.51
C LEU A 66 -14.79 5.52 2.50
N GLU A 67 -14.10 6.66 2.58
CA GLU A 67 -14.73 7.97 2.41
C GLU A 67 -15.27 8.14 0.99
N ARG A 68 -14.52 7.73 -0.04
CA ARG A 68 -14.99 7.76 -1.42
C ARG A 68 -16.21 6.88 -1.62
N VAL A 69 -16.23 5.67 -1.05
CA VAL A 69 -17.41 4.79 -1.07
C VAL A 69 -18.60 5.47 -0.38
N ARG A 70 -18.42 6.09 0.79
CA ARG A 70 -19.50 6.82 1.47
C ARG A 70 -20.05 7.93 0.58
N PHE A 71 -19.18 8.75 -0.02
CA PHE A 71 -19.57 9.82 -0.92
C PHE A 71 -20.39 9.30 -2.11
N LEU A 72 -19.88 8.29 -2.82
CA LEU A 72 -20.53 7.69 -3.98
C LEU A 72 -21.90 7.09 -3.65
N LYS A 73 -22.05 6.49 -2.47
CA LYS A 73 -23.34 5.98 -1.98
C LYS A 73 -24.32 7.10 -1.67
N MET A 74 -23.85 8.21 -1.08
CA MET A 74 -24.70 9.37 -0.78
C MET A 74 -25.21 10.06 -2.05
N GLU A 75 -24.42 10.09 -3.13
CA GLU A 75 -24.87 10.62 -4.43
C GLU A 75 -26.04 9.83 -5.03
N GLY A 76 -26.17 8.54 -4.69
CA GLY A 76 -27.29 7.70 -5.12
C GLY A 76 -27.35 7.42 -6.63
N ASN A 77 -26.29 7.73 -7.39
CA ASN A 77 -26.25 7.52 -8.83
C ASN A 77 -25.90 6.06 -9.16
N PRO A 78 -26.73 5.33 -9.94
CA PRO A 78 -26.44 3.94 -10.32
C PRO A 78 -25.11 3.75 -11.07
N ARG A 79 -24.58 4.78 -11.72
CA ARG A 79 -23.26 4.71 -12.38
C ARG A 79 -22.09 4.59 -11.41
N ASN A 80 -22.31 4.88 -10.12
CA ASN A 80 -21.28 4.81 -9.10
C ASN A 80 -20.96 3.36 -8.66
N TYR A 81 -21.84 2.39 -8.94
CA TYR A 81 -21.65 1.01 -8.49
C TYR A 81 -20.35 0.37 -9.04
N ASP A 82 -19.97 0.70 -10.27
CA ASP A 82 -18.72 0.21 -10.85
C ASP A 82 -17.51 0.73 -10.05
N GLU A 83 -17.49 2.01 -9.71
CA GLU A 83 -16.40 2.60 -8.93
C GLU A 83 -16.36 2.06 -7.50
N ILE A 84 -17.53 1.95 -6.85
CA ILE A 84 -17.66 1.36 -5.50
C ILE A 84 -17.10 -0.06 -5.49
N TYR A 85 -17.46 -0.89 -6.47
CA TYR A 85 -16.96 -2.26 -6.59
C TYR A 85 -15.43 -2.28 -6.75
N GLN A 86 -14.87 -1.43 -7.62
CA GLN A 86 -13.41 -1.34 -7.79
C GLN A 86 -12.70 -0.86 -6.52
N ILE A 87 -13.31 0.02 -5.73
CA ILE A 87 -12.76 0.43 -4.43
C ILE A 87 -12.75 -0.75 -3.45
N TYR A 88 -13.84 -1.51 -3.35
CA TYR A 88 -13.88 -2.69 -2.48
C TYR A 88 -12.88 -3.76 -2.87
N LEU A 89 -12.67 -4.02 -4.18
CA LEU A 89 -11.60 -4.90 -4.64
C LEU A 89 -10.22 -4.44 -4.14
N ARG A 90 -9.91 -3.14 -4.25
CA ARG A 90 -8.62 -2.61 -3.76
C ARG A 90 -8.49 -2.72 -2.24
N LEU A 91 -9.56 -2.47 -1.49
CA LEU A 91 -9.57 -2.65 -0.03
C LEU A 91 -9.28 -4.10 0.35
N ASN A 92 -9.95 -5.06 -0.31
CA ASN A 92 -9.73 -6.48 -0.10
C ASN A 92 -8.29 -6.91 -0.48
N ASP A 93 -7.77 -6.45 -1.61
CA ASP A 93 -6.41 -6.76 -2.06
C ASP A 93 -5.36 -6.22 -1.08
N ARG A 94 -5.55 -4.98 -0.62
CA ARG A 94 -4.68 -4.34 0.37
C ARG A 94 -4.71 -5.10 1.69
N GLN A 95 -5.90 -5.44 2.21
CA GLN A 95 -6.06 -6.25 3.41
C GLN A 95 -5.34 -7.60 3.26
N SER A 96 -5.59 -8.32 2.16
CA SER A 96 -4.99 -9.62 1.86
C SER A 96 -3.46 -9.54 1.85
N LEU A 97 -2.90 -8.48 1.26
CA LEU A 97 -1.46 -8.24 1.24
C LEU A 97 -0.89 -8.00 2.63
N VAL A 98 -1.50 -7.11 3.42
CA VAL A 98 -1.02 -6.77 4.77
C VAL A 98 -1.08 -7.97 5.71
N ARG A 99 -2.13 -8.80 5.62
CA ARG A 99 -2.28 -10.01 6.44
C ARG A 99 -1.12 -10.99 6.31
N THR A 100 -0.37 -10.96 5.19
CA THR A 100 0.80 -11.84 5.02
C THR A 100 1.98 -11.54 5.95
N VAL A 101 1.96 -10.40 6.65
CA VAL A 101 3.01 -10.01 7.60
C VAL A 101 2.48 -9.77 9.02
N LEU A 102 1.17 -9.91 9.25
CA LEU A 102 0.57 -9.76 10.58
C LEU A 102 0.65 -11.08 11.38
N PRO A 103 0.66 -11.00 12.73
CA PRO A 103 0.79 -9.79 13.52
C PRO A 103 2.25 -9.27 13.53
N LEU A 104 2.42 -7.95 13.59
CA LEU A 104 3.74 -7.29 13.66
C LEU A 104 4.09 -6.90 15.10
N ARG A 105 5.39 -6.85 15.41
CA ARG A 105 5.91 -6.47 16.73
C ARG A 105 6.85 -5.28 16.61
N SER A 106 6.56 -4.20 17.32
CA SER A 106 7.40 -3.00 17.41
C SER A 106 7.67 -2.68 18.88
N GLY A 107 8.76 -3.24 19.42
CA GLY A 107 9.03 -3.18 20.85
C GLY A 107 7.96 -3.95 21.64
N SER A 108 7.33 -3.30 22.62
CA SER A 108 6.22 -3.88 23.39
C SER A 108 4.86 -3.81 22.67
N ARG A 109 4.75 -3.05 21.56
CA ARG A 109 3.50 -2.94 20.79
C ARG A 109 3.33 -4.12 19.84
N THR A 110 2.12 -4.67 19.82
CA THR A 110 1.65 -5.58 18.77
C THR A 110 0.74 -4.79 17.85
N ILE A 111 0.99 -4.93 16.54
CA ILE A 111 0.18 -4.28 15.51
C ILE A 111 -0.52 -5.38 14.74
N ASP A 112 -1.83 -5.29 14.73
CA ASP A 112 -2.73 -6.18 14.03
C ASP A 112 -3.92 -5.36 13.53
N PHE A 113 -4.55 -5.82 12.45
CA PHE A 113 -5.69 -5.14 11.84
C PHE A 113 -6.89 -6.09 11.86
N PRO A 114 -8.10 -5.60 12.18
CA PRO A 114 -9.31 -6.41 12.10
C PRO A 114 -9.50 -6.89 10.66
N TYR A 115 -10.10 -8.07 10.52
CA TYR A 115 -10.59 -8.52 9.23
C TYR A 115 -11.94 -7.85 8.96
N GLU A 116 -12.03 -7.16 7.83
CA GLU A 116 -13.26 -6.61 7.30
C GLU A 116 -13.67 -7.41 6.04
N ASP A 117 -14.95 -7.68 5.90
CA ASP A 117 -15.52 -8.34 4.71
C ASP A 117 -15.98 -7.26 3.73
N TYR A 118 -15.16 -6.99 2.70
CA TYR A 118 -15.32 -5.90 1.75
C TYR A 118 -16.06 -6.31 0.48
#